data_AF-C6PQ46-F1
#
_entry.id   AF-C6PQ46-F1
#
_cell.length_a   1.000
_cell.length_b   1.000
_cell.length_c   1.000
_cell.angle_alpha   90.00
_cell.angle_beta   90.00
_cell.angle_gamma   90.00
#
_symmetry.space_group_name_H-M   'P 1'
#
loop_
_entity.id
_entity.type
_entity.pdbx_description
1 polymer ?
#
loop_
_entity_poly.entity_id
_entity_poly.type
_entity_poly.pdbx_seq_one_letter_code
_entity_poly.pdbx_strand_id
1 'polypeptide(L)' 'MIKLIASDMDGTLVNDEGKINEKMFELINNLHEKNIKFAAASGRFYSQLSKNFRKNKDKHYIYIT' A
#
# COMPACT_ATOMS: atom_id res chain seq x y z
N MET A 1 4.22 -4.51 -20.26
CA MET A 1 5.06 -4.00 -19.13
C MET A 1 4.13 -3.42 -18.08
N ILE A 2 4.28 -3.82 -16.81
CA ILE A 2 3.45 -3.33 -15.70
C ILE A 2 3.96 -1.95 -15.24
N LYS A 3 3.05 -1.02 -14.97
CA LYS A 3 3.36 0.34 -14.48
C LYS A 3 2.69 0.70 -13.14
N LEU A 4 1.64 -0.03 -12.79
CA LEU A 4 0.85 0.19 -11.58
C LEU A 4 0.39 -1.17 -11.07
N ILE A 5 0.44 -1.36 -9.76
CA ILE A 5 -0.21 -2.48 -9.06
C ILE A 5 -1.16 -1.87 -8.04
N ALA A 6 -2.43 -2.27 -8.09
CA ALA A 6 -3.42 -1.90 -7.10
C ALA A 6 -3.81 -3.15 -6.29
N SER A 7 -3.92 -3.00 -4.98
CA SER A 7 -4.33 -4.07 -4.08
C SER A 7 -5.49 -3.59 -3.21
N ASP A 8 -6.46 -4.47 -3.01
CA ASP A 8 -7.42 -4.32 -1.92
C ASP A 8 -6.68 -4.36 -0.56
N MET A 9 -7.32 -3.81 0.47
CA MET A 9 -6.76 -3.70 1.81
C MET A 9 -7.28 -4.78 2.75
N ASP A 10 -8.58 -4.77 3.05
CA ASP A 10 -9.16 -5.57 4.12
C ASP A 10 -9.27 -7.05 3.73
N GLY A 11 -8.60 -7.93 4.48
CA GLY A 11 -8.53 -9.35 4.12
C GLY A 11 -7.57 -9.66 2.96
N THR A 12 -6.84 -8.66 2.44
CA THR A 12 -5.81 -8.83 1.41
C THR A 12 -4.45 -8.31 1.87
N LEU A 13 -4.27 -6.99 1.97
CA LEU A 13 -3.00 -6.38 2.38
C LEU A 13 -2.89 -6.19 3.90
N VAL A 14 -4.03 -6.06 4.56
CA VAL A 14 -4.18 -5.88 6.00
C VAL A 14 -4.71 -7.17 6.59
N ASN A 15 -3.99 -7.70 7.58
CA ASN A 15 -4.43 -8.88 8.33
C ASN A 15 -5.53 -8.54 9.35
N ASP A 16 -6.07 -9.56 10.02
CA ASP A 16 -7.15 -9.39 11.01
C ASP A 16 -6.78 -8.46 12.20
N GLU A 17 -5.49 -8.24 12.44
CA GLU A 17 -5.00 -7.28 13.45
C GLU A 17 -4.92 -5.83 12.94
N GLY A 18 -5.32 -5.57 11.70
CA GLY A 18 -5.23 -4.24 11.11
C GLY A 18 -3.81 -3.84 10.69
N LYS A 19 -2.88 -4.81 10.57
CA LYS A 19 -1.45 -4.57 10.27
C LYS A 19 -1.08 -5.05 8.86
N ILE A 20 -0.14 -4.32 8.26
CA ILE A 20 0.54 -4.72 7.02
C ILE A 20 1.83 -5.44 7.40
N ASN A 21 2.10 -6.58 6.75
CA ASN A 21 3.35 -7.32 6.93
C ASN A 21 4.56 -6.46 6.55
N GLU A 22 5.62 -6.47 7.35
CA GLU A 22 6.82 -5.65 7.10
C GLU A 22 7.47 -5.93 5.74
N LYS A 23 7.43 -7.18 5.28
CA LYS A 23 7.92 -7.59 3.95
C LYS A 23 7.18 -6.90 2.80
N MET A 24 5.93 -6.49 2.99
CA MET A 24 5.19 -5.77 1.95
C MET A 24 5.77 -4.39 1.69
N PHE A 25 6.29 -3.73 2.72
CA PHE A 25 6.92 -2.43 2.53
C PHE A 25 8.22 -2.55 1.72
N GLU A 26 9.02 -3.59 1.99
CA GLU A 26 10.21 -3.92 1.19
C GLU A 26 9.84 -4.21 -0.28
N LEU A 27 8.81 -5.01 -0.51
CA LEU A 27 8.32 -5.28 -1.86
C LEU A 27 7.87 -3.99 -2.57
N ILE A 28 7.10 -3.13 -1.91
CA ILE A 28 6.66 -1.85 -2.48
C ILE A 28 7.86 -0.96 -2.83
N ASN A 29 8.91 -0.97 -2.00
CA ASN A 29 10.15 -0.24 -2.30
C ASN A 29 10.80 -0.77 -3.59
N ASN A 30 10.92 -2.08 -3.73
CA ASN A 30 11.47 -2.71 -4.94
C ASN A 30 10.64 -2.41 -6.19
N LEU A 31 9.31 -2.27 -6.05
CA LEU A 31 8.42 -1.84 -7.14
C LEU A 31 8.71 -0.39 -7.55
N HIS A 32 8.86 0.51 -6.58
CA HIS A 32 9.15 1.92 -6.84
C HIS A 32 10.50 2.11 -7.54
N GLU A 33 11.53 1.36 -7.16
CA GLU A 33 12.84 1.36 -7.84
C GLU A 33 12.73 0.90 -9.30
N LYS A 34 11.78 0.02 -9.61
CA LYS A 34 11.47 -0.43 -10.98
C LYS A 34 10.51 0.53 -11.71
N ASN A 35 10.22 1.69 -11.13
CA ASN A 35 9.26 2.67 -11.65
C ASN A 35 7.85 2.06 -11.84
N ILE A 36 7.47 1.17 -10.93
CA ILE A 36 6.12 0.59 -10.80
C ILE A 36 5.47 1.22 -9.58
N LYS A 37 4.32 1.87 -9.78
CA LYS A 37 3.57 2.53 -8.71
C LYS A 37 2.73 1.50 -7.94
N PHE A 38 2.56 1.71 -6.64
CA PHE A 38 1.64 0.94 -5.82
C PHE A 38 0.42 1.79 -5.41
N ALA A 39 -0.77 1.20 -5.53
CA ALA A 39 -2.03 1.80 -5.09
C ALA A 39 -2.74 0.92 -4.05
N ALA A 40 -3.14 1.53 -2.94
CA ALA A 40 -4.05 0.92 -1.98
C ALA A 40 -5.48 1.25 -2.36
N ALA A 41 -6.25 0.24 -2.78
CA ALA A 41 -7.66 0.36 -3.09
C ALA A 41 -8.47 -0.08 -1.86
N SER A 42 -9.34 0.79 -1.34
CA SER A 42 -10.10 0.47 -0.12
C SER A 42 -11.29 1.40 0.03
N GLY A 43 -12.41 0.86 0.50
CA GLY A 43 -13.55 1.68 0.95
C GLY A 43 -13.28 2.45 2.25
N ARG A 44 -12.11 2.28 2.89
CA ARG A 44 -11.73 3.03 4.09
C ARG A 44 -11.50 4.50 3.75
N PHE A 45 -11.87 5.39 4.67
CA PHE A 45 -11.53 6.80 4.55
C PHE A 45 -10.00 6.98 4.50
N TYR A 46 -9.53 7.92 3.67
CA TYR A 46 -8.11 8.24 3.54
C TYR A 46 -7.40 8.49 4.88
N SER A 47 -8.08 9.14 5.83
CA SER A 47 -7.55 9.44 7.18
C SER A 47 -7.25 8.18 7.99
N GLN A 48 -7.95 7.07 7.74
CA GLN A 48 -7.70 5.77 8.34
C GLN A 48 -6.64 5.02 7.54
N LEU A 49 -6.80 4.97 6.21
CA LEU A 49 -5.93 4.22 5.30
C LEU A 49 -4.47 4.69 5.33
N SER A 50 -4.24 6.00 5.30
CA SER A 50 -2.89 6.60 5.36
C SER A 50 -2.14 6.26 6.65
N LYS A 51 -2.83 5.90 7.74
CA LYS A 51 -2.18 5.49 9.00
C LYS A 51 -1.44 4.16 8.84
N ASN A 52 -1.95 3.25 8.01
CA ASN A 52 -1.32 1.95 7.77
C ASN A 52 0.05 2.08 7.07
N PHE A 53 0.27 3.14 6.30
CA PHE A 53 1.50 3.37 5.54
C PHE A 53 2.49 4.33 6.20
N ARG A 54 2.24 4.76 7.45
CA ARG A 54 3.11 5.72 8.17
C ARG A 54 4.55 5.25 8.39
N LYS A 55 4.82 3.94 8.34
CA LYS A 55 6.19 3.41 8.43
C LYS A 55 7.04 3.72 7.18
N ASN A 56 6.42 4.08 6.05
CA ASN A 56 7.10 4.41 4.79
C ASN A 56 6.66 5.77 4.22
N LYS A 57 6.65 6.83 5.05
CA LYS A 57 6.19 8.16 4.61
C LYS A 57 6.95 8.76 3.43
N ASP A 58 8.19 8.35 3.22
CA ASP A 58 9.05 8.89 2.16
C ASP A 58 8.68 8.36 0.76
N LYS A 59 7.66 7.49 0.67
CA LYS A 59 7.23 6.88 -0.58
C LYS A 59 5.86 7.39 -0.99
N HIS A 60 5.70 7.62 -2.29
CA HIS A 60 4.45 8.08 -2.86
C HIS A 60 3.49 6.90 -3.06
N TYR A 61 2.42 6.86 -2.28
CA TYR A 61 1.33 5.91 -2.40
C TYR A 61 0.16 6.53 -3.13
N ILE A 62 -0.47 5.77 -4.02
CA ILE A 62 -1.77 6.13 -4.58
C ILE A 62 -2.86 5.52 -3.69
N TYR A 63 -3.89 6.29 -3.38
CA TYR A 63 -5.04 5.84 -2.62
C TYR A 63 -6.27 5.91 -3.52
N ILE A 64 -7.00 4.80 -3.62
CA ILE A 64 -8.24 4.68 -4.38
C ILE A 64 -9.34 4.36 -3.36
N THR A 65 -10.32 5.25 -3.24
CA THR A 65 -11.45 5.14 -2.30
C THR A 65 -12.77 5.11 -3.05
#